data_AF-A0A372IQ58-F1
#
_entry.id   AF-A0A372IQ58-F1
#
_cell.length_a   1.000
_cell.length_b   1.000
_cell.length_c   1.000
_cell.angle_alpha   90.00
_cell.angle_beta   90.00
_cell.angle_gamma   90.00
#
_symmetry.space_group_name_H-M   'P 1'
#
loop_
_entity.id
_entity.type
_entity.pdbx_description
1 polymer ?
#
loop_
_entity_poly.entity_id
_entity_poly.type
_entity_poly.pdbx_seq_one_letter_code
_entity_poly.pdbx_strand_id
1 'polypeptide(L)'
;MYGIESTQEVILFEFEKQFPAEATSKIVATQGAKRSLEQRQRDIYESHRHRVFSLAFYMTGNEIEAESILTETFVAAFQTDPEPDCGMVDRALMERLRERYSLSDGQSWAMPAISDEGVSRNVRRTELEEAIQELPDTERLIFLLRDVECYSPSAIAELLKLSETNVRRALMAARIRLRQQLATAPMPCREAA
;
A
#
# COMPACT_ATOMS: atom_id res chain seq x y z
N MET A 1 7.76 35.77 -27.61
CA MET A 1 6.92 35.67 -26.39
C MET A 1 7.19 34.30 -25.79
N TYR A 2 7.95 34.28 -24.68
CA TYR A 2 8.15 33.11 -23.81
C TYR A 2 6.76 32.62 -23.36
N GLY A 3 6.41 31.34 -23.38
CA GLY A 3 7.20 30.17 -23.00
C GLY A 3 6.88 29.85 -21.54
N ILE A 4 5.83 29.07 -21.29
CA ILE A 4 5.63 28.38 -20.01
C ILE A 4 5.21 26.95 -20.34
N GLU A 5 6.21 26.09 -20.30
CA GLU A 5 6.15 24.64 -20.28
C GLU A 5 5.64 24.13 -18.92
N SER A 6 5.36 22.83 -18.88
CA SER A 6 5.30 21.96 -17.69
C SER A 6 4.07 22.07 -16.80
N THR A 7 2.99 21.43 -17.24
CA THR A 7 2.19 20.58 -16.35
C THR A 7 3.02 19.36 -15.96
N GLN A 8 3.76 19.46 -14.85
CA GLN A 8 4.28 18.28 -14.16
C GLN A 8 3.13 17.67 -13.36
N GLU A 9 2.52 16.63 -13.90
CA GLU A 9 1.77 15.65 -13.13
C GLU A 9 2.74 14.99 -12.15
N VAL A 10 2.60 15.30 -10.86
CA VAL A 10 3.30 14.59 -9.79
C VAL A 10 2.55 13.27 -9.57
N ILE A 11 2.78 12.32 -10.48
CA ILE A 11 2.43 10.91 -10.29
C ILE A 11 3.51 10.34 -9.37
N LEU A 12 3.18 10.18 -8.08
CA LEU A 12 4.04 9.45 -7.17
C LEU A 12 3.87 7.95 -7.51
N PHE A 13 4.84 7.45 -8.29
CA PHE A 13 5.06 6.07 -8.73
C PHE A 13 4.27 5.59 -9.96
N GLU A 14 4.94 5.62 -11.13
CA GLU A 14 4.55 4.89 -12.34
C GLU A 14 4.65 3.36 -12.10
N PHE A 15 3.58 2.76 -11.57
CA PHE A 15 3.49 1.32 -11.35
C PHE A 15 3.16 0.51 -12.62
N GLU A 16 2.74 1.17 -13.71
CA GLU A 16 2.34 0.51 -14.96
C GLU A 16 3.49 -0.09 -15.78
N LYS A 17 4.76 0.22 -15.47
CA LYS A 17 5.91 -0.30 -16.24
C LYS A 17 6.47 -1.63 -15.76
N GLN A 18 6.14 -2.09 -14.55
CA GLN A 18 6.69 -3.35 -14.02
C GLN A 18 5.78 -4.57 -14.15
N PHE A 19 4.48 -4.40 -14.44
CA PHE A 19 3.54 -5.51 -14.45
C PHE A 19 2.66 -5.51 -15.70
N PRO A 20 3.11 -6.10 -16.83
CA PRO A 20 2.17 -6.51 -17.86
C PRO A 20 1.27 -7.61 -17.28
N ALA A 21 0.02 -7.24 -16.98
CA ALA A 21 -1.03 -8.14 -16.48
C ALA A 21 -1.36 -9.31 -17.43
N GLU A 22 -0.75 -9.40 -18.61
CA GLU A 22 -0.99 -10.48 -19.59
C GLU A 22 0.26 -10.92 -20.38
N ALA A 23 1.48 -10.81 -19.83
CA ALA A 23 2.65 -11.33 -20.52
C ALA A 23 2.78 -12.85 -20.35
N THR A 24 2.09 -13.60 -21.20
CA THR A 24 2.56 -14.93 -21.65
C THR A 24 3.86 -14.75 -22.44
N SER A 25 4.95 -14.36 -21.77
CA SER A 25 6.23 -14.15 -22.43
C SER A 25 6.87 -15.48 -22.76
N LYS A 26 6.78 -15.87 -24.04
CA LYS A 26 7.57 -16.91 -24.69
C LYS A 26 9.01 -16.87 -24.19
N ILE A 27 9.43 -18.00 -23.63
CA ILE A 27 10.79 -18.28 -23.17
C ILE A 27 11.75 -18.06 -24.34
N VAL A 28 12.43 -16.91 -24.37
CA VAL A 28 13.59 -16.72 -25.24
C VAL A 28 14.74 -17.47 -24.60
N ALA A 29 15.02 -18.62 -25.18
CA ALA A 29 16.17 -19.44 -24.90
C ALA A 29 17.46 -18.64 -25.15
N THR A 30 18.11 -18.24 -24.06
CA THR A 30 19.56 -18.00 -24.07
C THR A 30 20.13 -18.72 -22.84
N GLN A 31 20.83 -19.81 -23.10
CA GLN A 31 21.57 -20.57 -22.11
C GLN A 31 22.60 -19.65 -21.42
N GLY A 32 22.59 -19.58 -20.09
CA GLY A 32 23.57 -18.80 -19.33
C GLY A 32 23.50 -19.06 -17.83
N ALA A 33 24.11 -20.17 -17.40
CA ALA A 33 24.28 -20.66 -16.03
C ALA A 33 22.98 -20.94 -15.24
N LYS A 34 22.87 -22.10 -14.61
CA LYS A 34 21.86 -22.37 -13.58
C LYS A 34 22.02 -21.27 -12.52
N ARG A 35 21.13 -20.28 -12.47
CA ARG A 35 21.13 -19.28 -11.39
C ARG A 35 21.07 -20.05 -10.07
N SER A 36 22.00 -19.75 -9.15
CA SER A 36 21.97 -20.37 -7.82
C SER A 36 20.62 -20.05 -7.17
N LEU A 37 20.18 -20.93 -6.27
CA LEU A 37 18.95 -20.74 -5.52
C LEU A 37 18.99 -19.39 -4.76
N GLU A 38 20.14 -19.04 -4.19
CA GLU A 38 20.38 -17.76 -3.52
C GLU A 38 20.21 -16.53 -4.45
N GLN A 39 20.66 -16.62 -5.71
CA GLN A 39 20.50 -15.51 -6.64
C GLN A 39 19.01 -15.31 -7.00
N ARG A 40 18.27 -16.40 -7.18
CA ARG A 40 16.82 -16.32 -7.44
C ARG A 40 16.06 -15.75 -6.24
N GLN A 41 16.42 -16.16 -5.03
CA GLN A 41 15.86 -15.59 -3.79
C GLN A 41 16.17 -14.10 -3.65
N ARG A 42 17.39 -13.67 -4.00
CA ARG A 42 17.76 -12.25 -4.02
C ARG A 42 16.93 -11.46 -5.01
N ASP A 43 16.77 -11.96 -6.24
CA ASP A 43 15.98 -11.30 -7.27
C ASP A 43 14.49 -11.15 -6.83
N ILE A 44 13.94 -12.19 -6.20
CA ILE A 44 12.57 -12.17 -5.62
C ILE A 44 12.48 -11.16 -4.47
N TYR A 45 13.47 -11.13 -3.59
CA TYR A 45 13.54 -10.17 -2.49
C TYR A 45 13.60 -8.73 -2.99
N GLU A 46 14.54 -8.41 -3.89
CA GLU A 46 14.74 -7.05 -4.40
C GLU A 46 13.52 -6.53 -5.15
N SER A 47 12.83 -7.40 -5.90
CA SER A 47 11.60 -7.02 -6.61
C SER A 47 10.42 -6.70 -5.70
N HIS A 48 10.33 -7.31 -4.51
CA HIS A 48 9.19 -7.14 -3.60
C HIS A 48 9.50 -6.28 -2.37
N ARG A 49 10.78 -6.03 -2.05
CA ARG A 49 11.23 -5.31 -0.86
C ARG A 49 10.57 -3.95 -0.72
N HIS A 50 10.59 -3.14 -1.77
CA HIS A 50 10.06 -1.78 -1.72
C HIS A 50 8.56 -1.74 -1.39
N ARG A 51 7.78 -2.63 -2.03
CA ARG A 51 6.35 -2.76 -1.79
C ARG A 51 6.04 -3.17 -0.36
N VAL A 52 6.65 -4.27 0.08
CA VAL A 52 6.44 -4.82 1.43
C VAL A 52 6.83 -3.80 2.50
N PHE A 53 7.95 -3.11 2.30
CA PHE A 53 8.42 -2.07 3.21
C PHE A 53 7.45 -0.89 3.24
N SER A 54 7.01 -0.39 2.08
CA SER A 54 6.11 0.76 2.00
C SER A 54 4.78 0.47 2.71
N LEU A 55 4.19 -0.69 2.45
CA LEU A 55 2.97 -1.13 3.15
C LEU A 55 3.18 -1.21 4.66
N ALA A 56 4.28 -1.84 5.11
CA ALA A 56 4.59 -1.95 6.53
C ALA A 56 4.85 -0.58 7.19
N PHE A 57 5.53 0.33 6.49
CA PHE A 57 5.84 1.67 6.95
C PHE A 57 4.57 2.52 7.08
N TYR A 58 3.69 2.52 6.08
CA TYR A 58 2.43 3.26 6.17
C TYR A 58 1.45 2.66 7.19
N MET A 59 1.58 1.38 7.53
CA MET A 59 0.79 0.75 8.60
C MET A 59 1.32 1.06 9.99
N THR A 60 2.65 1.08 10.19
CA THR A 60 3.30 1.24 11.49
C THR A 60 3.63 2.69 11.85
N GLY A 61 3.94 3.51 10.86
CA GLY A 61 4.51 4.84 11.05
C GLY A 61 5.94 4.84 11.61
N ASN A 62 6.58 3.68 11.72
CA ASN A 62 7.90 3.52 12.32
C ASN A 62 8.80 2.65 11.44
N GLU A 63 9.95 3.19 11.05
CA GLU A 63 10.94 2.52 10.20
C GLU A 63 11.46 1.21 10.82
N ILE A 64 11.73 1.20 12.12
CA ILE A 64 12.28 0.03 12.83
C ILE A 64 11.26 -1.11 12.81
N GLU A 65 10.00 -0.78 13.07
CA GLU A 65 8.94 -1.78 13.09
C GLU A 65 8.63 -2.29 11.67
N ALA A 66 8.61 -1.39 10.69
CA ALA A 66 8.42 -1.74 9.29
C ALA A 66 9.51 -2.69 8.77
N GLU A 67 10.77 -2.46 9.15
CA GLU A 67 11.89 -3.34 8.79
C GLU A 67 11.77 -4.72 9.44
N SER A 68 11.28 -4.78 10.69
CA SER A 68 10.98 -6.05 11.36
C SER A 68 9.90 -6.83 10.61
N ILE A 69 8.78 -6.20 10.28
CA ILE A 69 7.68 -6.82 9.51
C ILE A 69 8.18 -7.34 8.17
N LEU A 70 8.97 -6.53 7.46
CA LEU A 70 9.55 -6.93 6.18
C LEU A 70 10.41 -8.18 6.32
N THR A 71 11.33 -8.17 7.27
CA THR A 71 12.26 -9.30 7.49
C THR A 71 11.50 -10.56 7.85
N GLU A 72 10.57 -10.47 8.81
CA GLU A 72 9.72 -11.59 9.23
C GLU A 72 8.87 -12.14 8.06
N THR A 73 8.33 -11.26 7.22
CA THR A 73 7.53 -11.64 6.05
C THR A 73 8.33 -12.48 5.07
N PHE A 74 9.54 -12.02 4.69
CA PHE A 74 10.38 -12.77 3.75
C PHE A 74 10.92 -14.06 4.37
N VAL A 75 11.29 -14.06 5.65
CA VAL A 75 11.71 -15.27 6.35
C VAL A 75 10.59 -16.32 6.33
N ALA A 76 9.36 -15.92 6.65
CA ALA A 76 8.21 -16.84 6.61
C ALA A 76 7.90 -17.34 5.19
N ALA A 77 8.00 -16.47 4.18
CA ALA A 77 7.79 -16.84 2.79
C ALA A 77 8.84 -17.85 2.29
N PHE A 78 10.14 -17.58 2.52
CA PHE A 78 11.23 -18.46 2.10
C PHE A 78 11.29 -19.79 2.88
N GLN A 79 10.75 -19.83 4.10
CA GLN A 79 10.58 -21.08 4.84
C GLN A 79 9.47 -21.97 4.24
N THR A 80 8.46 -21.35 3.64
CA THR A 80 7.34 -22.07 3.02
C THR A 80 7.73 -22.61 1.65
N ASP A 81 8.37 -21.77 0.83
CA ASP A 81 8.82 -22.13 -0.50
C ASP A 81 10.18 -21.47 -0.79
N PRO A 82 11.18 -22.18 -1.33
CA PRO A 82 12.44 -21.57 -1.74
C PRO A 82 12.28 -20.47 -2.81
N GLU A 83 11.20 -20.48 -3.59
CA GLU A 83 10.85 -19.51 -4.63
C GLU A 83 9.41 -18.99 -4.41
N PRO A 84 9.20 -18.12 -3.41
CA PRO A 84 7.87 -17.64 -3.07
C PRO A 84 7.33 -16.72 -4.18
N ASP A 85 6.11 -17.01 -4.62
CA ASP A 85 5.36 -16.13 -5.53
C ASP A 85 4.83 -14.89 -4.81
N CYS A 86 4.46 -13.87 -5.59
CA CYS A 86 3.89 -12.61 -5.13
C CYS A 86 2.74 -12.81 -4.11
N GLY A 87 1.82 -13.74 -4.40
CA GLY A 87 0.70 -14.04 -3.48
C GLY A 87 1.11 -14.74 -2.18
N MET A 88 2.27 -15.40 -2.14
CA MET A 88 2.80 -15.99 -0.91
C MET A 88 3.40 -14.92 0.00
N VAL A 89 4.15 -13.98 -0.57
CA VAL A 89 4.68 -12.82 0.14
C VAL A 89 3.54 -11.96 0.70
N ASP A 90 2.51 -11.71 -0.11
CA ASP A 90 1.34 -10.93 0.33
C ASP A 90 0.60 -11.63 1.47
N ARG A 91 0.39 -12.94 1.39
CA ARG A 91 -0.25 -13.71 2.48
C ARG A 91 0.58 -13.68 3.75
N ALA A 92 1.90 -13.85 3.65
CA ALA A 92 2.80 -13.78 4.80
C ALA A 92 2.77 -12.39 5.45
N LEU A 93 2.80 -11.33 4.64
CA LEU A 93 2.70 -9.94 5.11
C LEU A 93 1.38 -9.71 5.85
N MET A 94 0.27 -10.13 5.25
CA MET A 94 -1.05 -9.96 5.85
C MET A 94 -1.20 -10.74 7.16
N GLU A 95 -0.59 -11.91 7.27
CA GLU A 95 -0.55 -12.66 8.53
C GLU A 95 0.20 -11.86 9.62
N ARG A 96 1.38 -11.31 9.31
CA ARG A 96 2.14 -10.47 10.25
C ARG A 96 1.36 -9.22 10.67
N LEU A 97 0.68 -8.58 9.71
CA LEU A 97 -0.16 -7.41 10.00
C LEU A 97 -1.39 -7.80 10.84
N ARG A 98 -2.02 -8.95 10.60
CA ARG A 98 -3.14 -9.46 11.42
C ARG A 98 -2.73 -9.80 12.86
N GLU A 99 -1.49 -10.26 13.07
CA GLU A 99 -0.98 -10.55 14.42
C GLU A 99 -0.81 -9.27 15.26
N ARG A 100 -0.51 -8.12 14.63
CA ARG A 100 -0.23 -6.85 15.31
C ARG A 100 -1.42 -5.90 15.37
N TYR A 101 -2.23 -5.89 14.31
CA TYR A 101 -3.38 -5.02 14.19
C TYR A 101 -4.67 -5.81 14.33
N SER A 102 -5.63 -5.29 15.10
CA SER A 102 -6.98 -5.86 15.18
C SER A 102 -7.76 -5.55 13.90
N LEU A 103 -7.36 -6.17 12.79
CA LEU A 103 -7.99 -6.06 11.49
C LEU A 103 -9.38 -6.72 11.57
N SER A 104 -10.39 -5.93 11.93
CA SER A 104 -11.77 -6.42 12.13
C SER A 104 -12.38 -6.96 10.83
N ASP A 105 -13.09 -8.08 10.95
CA ASP A 105 -13.77 -8.79 9.84
C ASP A 105 -15.05 -8.09 9.35
N GLY A 106 -15.33 -6.87 9.81
CA GLY A 106 -16.28 -6.01 9.13
C GLY A 106 -17.60 -5.71 9.78
N GLN A 107 -17.64 -5.69 11.10
CA GLN A 107 -18.88 -5.45 11.82
C GLN A 107 -19.12 -3.98 12.19
N SER A 108 -18.12 -3.09 12.01
CA SER A 108 -18.23 -1.69 12.47
C SER A 108 -17.54 -0.66 11.56
N TRP A 109 -17.73 -0.75 10.24
CA TRP A 109 -17.44 0.41 9.37
C TRP A 109 -18.64 1.36 9.39
N ALA A 110 -18.87 1.98 10.55
CA ALA A 110 -19.82 3.07 10.63
C ALA A 110 -19.37 4.15 9.64
N MET A 111 -20.21 4.42 8.65
CA MET A 111 -19.92 5.45 7.66
C MET A 111 -19.71 6.76 8.42
N PRO A 112 -18.56 7.44 8.24
CA PRO A 112 -18.41 8.79 8.76
C PRO A 112 -19.52 9.67 8.19
N ALA A 113 -20.03 10.59 9.01
CA ALA A 113 -20.95 11.61 8.53
C ALA A 113 -20.28 12.35 7.35
N ILE A 114 -21.01 12.67 6.29
CA ILE A 114 -20.42 13.39 5.15
C ILE A 114 -20.46 14.88 5.50
N SER A 115 -19.29 15.49 5.69
CA SER A 115 -19.16 16.96 5.75
C SER A 115 -18.93 17.51 4.34
N ASP A 116 -19.60 18.61 3.98
CA ASP A 116 -19.45 19.28 2.67
C ASP A 116 -18.29 20.31 2.67
N GLU A 117 -17.30 20.08 3.53
CA GLU A 117 -16.12 20.93 3.64
C GLU A 117 -15.15 20.58 2.51
N GLY A 118 -15.20 21.37 1.44
CA GLY A 118 -14.30 21.20 0.31
C GLY A 118 -12.84 21.42 0.71
N VAL A 119 -11.96 20.47 0.36
CA VAL A 119 -10.50 20.63 0.47
C VAL A 119 -10.05 21.62 -0.60
N SER A 120 -10.06 22.91 -0.29
CA SER A 120 -9.63 23.99 -1.20
C SER A 120 -8.26 24.58 -0.82
N ARG A 121 -7.38 23.74 -0.27
CA ARG A 121 -6.02 24.10 0.13
C ARG A 121 -4.99 23.15 -0.46
N ASN A 122 -3.75 23.62 -0.57
CA ASN A 122 -2.62 22.76 -0.90
C ASN A 122 -2.37 21.80 0.27
N VAL A 123 -2.70 20.52 0.06
CA VAL A 123 -2.40 19.45 1.01
C VAL A 123 -0.90 19.17 0.97
N ARG A 124 -0.25 19.24 2.12
CA ARG A 124 1.17 18.86 2.23
C ARG A 124 1.30 17.35 2.32
N ARG A 125 2.45 16.84 1.86
CA ARG A 125 2.76 15.40 1.97
C ARG A 125 2.71 14.91 3.42
N THR A 126 3.22 15.69 4.37
CA THR A 126 3.19 15.37 5.80
C THR A 126 1.77 15.30 6.36
N GLU A 127 0.89 16.24 5.96
CA GLU A 127 -0.52 16.24 6.36
C GLU A 127 -1.25 14.99 5.84
N LEU A 128 -0.90 14.53 4.64
CA LEU A 128 -1.45 13.30 4.07
C LEU A 128 -0.97 12.05 4.81
N GLU A 129 0.33 11.98 5.13
CA GLU A 129 0.92 10.86 5.85
C GLU A 129 0.33 10.71 7.27
N GLU A 130 0.16 11.83 7.98
CA GLU A 130 -0.54 11.89 9.28
C GLU A 130 -2.01 11.47 9.15
N ALA A 131 -2.73 12.00 8.14
CA ALA A 131 -4.14 11.64 7.93
C ALA A 131 -4.35 10.15 7.62
N ILE A 132 -3.39 9.51 6.94
CA ILE A 132 -3.40 8.06 6.68
C ILE A 132 -3.18 7.29 7.99
N GLN A 133 -2.29 7.76 8.86
CA GLN A 133 -2.04 7.13 10.17
C GLN A 133 -3.25 7.25 11.11
N GLU A 134 -4.07 8.29 11.00
CA GLU A 134 -5.29 8.43 11.81
C GLU A 134 -6.48 7.54 11.34
N LEU A 135 -6.37 6.89 10.19
CA LEU A 135 -7.40 5.95 9.73
C LEU A 135 -7.47 4.71 10.62
N PRO A 136 -8.65 4.07 10.77
CA PRO A 136 -8.72 2.75 11.37
C PRO A 136 -7.85 1.74 10.59
N ASP A 137 -7.16 0.83 11.29
CA ASP A 137 -6.16 -0.06 10.68
C ASP A 137 -6.68 -0.83 9.45
N THR A 138 -7.91 -1.34 9.52
CA THR A 138 -8.54 -2.04 8.39
C THR A 138 -8.81 -1.11 7.20
N GLU A 139 -9.28 0.12 7.46
CA GLU A 139 -9.55 1.11 6.41
C GLU A 139 -8.23 1.60 5.77
N ARG A 140 -7.20 1.83 6.59
CA ARG A 140 -5.85 2.18 6.18
C ARG A 140 -5.26 1.12 5.26
N LEU A 141 -5.30 -0.14 5.69
CA LEU A 141 -4.77 -1.26 4.91
C LEU A 141 -5.47 -1.40 3.56
N ILE A 142 -6.81 -1.33 3.55
CA ILE A 142 -7.60 -1.43 2.32
C ILE A 142 -7.30 -0.25 1.38
N PHE A 143 -7.14 0.96 1.92
CA PHE A 143 -6.75 2.14 1.14
C PHE A 143 -5.35 1.97 0.53
N LEU A 144 -4.36 1.54 1.30
CA LEU A 144 -3.00 1.31 0.79
C LEU A 144 -2.98 0.24 -0.32
N LEU A 145 -3.66 -0.89 -0.11
CA LEU A 145 -3.75 -1.95 -1.12
C LEU A 145 -4.39 -1.47 -2.42
N ARG A 146 -5.39 -0.58 -2.35
CA ARG A 146 -6.12 -0.12 -3.53
C ARG A 146 -5.47 1.07 -4.22
N ASP A 147 -5.19 2.12 -3.47
CA ASP A 147 -4.81 3.42 -4.00
C ASP A 147 -3.29 3.57 -4.14
N VAL A 148 -2.47 2.78 -3.40
CA VAL A 148 -1.00 2.76 -3.55
C VAL A 148 -0.54 1.58 -4.40
N GLU A 149 -1.04 0.39 -4.11
CA GLU A 149 -0.59 -0.85 -4.76
C GLU A 149 -1.49 -1.32 -5.92
N CYS A 150 -2.56 -0.59 -6.21
CA CYS A 150 -3.45 -0.84 -7.35
C CYS A 150 -4.14 -2.22 -7.38
N TYR A 151 -4.27 -2.91 -6.23
CA TYR A 151 -4.97 -4.20 -6.18
C TYR A 151 -6.46 -4.04 -6.56
N SER A 152 -7.01 -5.07 -7.21
CA SER A 152 -8.45 -5.10 -7.50
C SER A 152 -9.28 -5.31 -6.23
N PRO A 153 -10.51 -4.80 -6.15
CA PRO A 153 -11.38 -5.02 -4.99
C PRO A 153 -11.64 -6.51 -4.71
N SER A 154 -11.64 -7.35 -5.75
CA SER A 154 -11.76 -8.81 -5.62
C SER A 154 -10.51 -9.43 -5.01
N ALA A 155 -9.31 -9.04 -5.45
CA ALA A 155 -8.06 -9.54 -4.88
C ALA A 155 -7.92 -9.14 -3.40
N ILE A 156 -8.31 -7.91 -3.05
CA ILE A 156 -8.32 -7.44 -1.65
C ILE A 156 -9.32 -8.25 -0.81
N ALA A 157 -10.51 -8.54 -1.36
CA ALA A 157 -11.52 -9.35 -0.69
C ALA A 157 -11.00 -10.77 -0.40
N GLU A 158 -10.35 -11.41 -1.37
CA GLU A 158 -9.73 -12.73 -1.19
C GLU A 158 -8.58 -12.70 -0.17
N LEU A 159 -7.71 -11.69 -0.27
CA LEU A 159 -6.54 -11.55 0.59
C LEU A 159 -6.92 -11.29 2.05
N LEU A 160 -7.89 -10.40 2.29
CA LEU A 160 -8.35 -10.05 3.63
C LEU A 160 -9.45 -10.99 4.14
N LYS A 161 -9.95 -11.92 3.34
CA LYS A 161 -11.10 -12.80 3.64
C LYS A 161 -12.38 -11.99 3.96
N LEU A 162 -12.59 -10.89 3.24
CA LEU A 162 -13.75 -10.01 3.36
C LEU A 162 -14.67 -10.16 2.14
N SER A 163 -15.91 -9.69 2.25
CA SER A 163 -16.76 -9.56 1.05
C SER A 163 -16.36 -8.35 0.21
N GLU A 164 -16.53 -8.42 -1.10
CA GLU A 164 -16.22 -7.29 -1.98
C GLU A 164 -17.06 -6.03 -1.63
N THR A 165 -18.30 -6.23 -1.19
CA THR A 165 -19.18 -5.15 -0.68
C THR A 165 -18.58 -4.46 0.54
N ASN A 166 -17.90 -5.21 1.40
CA ASN A 166 -17.23 -4.70 2.58
C ASN A 166 -15.98 -3.90 2.21
N VAL A 167 -15.18 -4.40 1.26
CA VAL A 167 -14.02 -3.68 0.72
C VAL A 167 -14.43 -2.34 0.12
N ARG A 168 -15.49 -2.31 -0.71
CA ARG A 168 -16.00 -1.06 -1.31
C ARG A 168 -16.48 -0.07 -0.24
N ARG A 169 -17.16 -0.55 0.81
CA ARG A 169 -17.60 0.30 1.93
C ARG A 169 -16.43 0.87 2.72
N ALA A 170 -15.43 0.04 3.05
CA ALA A 170 -14.23 0.46 3.74
C ALA A 170 -13.43 1.49 2.92
N LEU A 171 -13.31 1.31 1.59
CA LEU A 171 -12.68 2.30 0.71
C LEU A 171 -13.41 3.64 0.72
N MET A 172 -14.74 3.62 0.67
CA MET A 172 -15.53 4.84 0.74
C MET A 172 -15.36 5.53 2.11
N ALA A 173 -15.42 4.76 3.19
CA ALA A 173 -15.20 5.27 4.54
C ALA A 173 -13.81 5.91 4.69
N ALA A 174 -12.75 5.22 4.25
CA ALA A 174 -11.37 5.71 4.28
C ALA A 174 -11.24 7.06 3.54
N ARG A 175 -11.82 7.16 2.32
CA ARG A 175 -11.77 8.39 1.52
C ARG A 175 -12.53 9.55 2.15
N ILE A 176 -13.69 9.29 2.77
CA ILE A 176 -14.45 10.33 3.46
C ILE A 176 -13.68 10.80 4.70
N ARG A 177 -13.14 9.88 5.51
CA ARG A 177 -12.32 10.25 6.68
C ARG A 177 -11.10 11.06 6.27
N LEU A 178 -10.35 10.61 5.25
CA LEU A 178 -9.20 11.35 4.73
C LEU A 178 -9.58 12.76 4.32
N ARG A 179 -10.68 12.93 3.56
CA ARG A 179 -11.16 14.26 3.16
C ARG A 179 -11.50 15.14 4.36
N GLN A 180 -12.19 14.61 5.36
CA GLN A 180 -12.56 15.37 6.56
C GLN A 180 -11.33 15.77 7.39
N GLN A 181 -10.37 14.85 7.56
CA GLN A 181 -9.12 15.14 8.26
C GLN A 181 -8.35 16.24 7.53
N LEU A 182 -8.22 16.14 6.20
CA LEU A 182 -7.52 17.14 5.39
C LEU A 182 -8.27 18.48 5.31
N ALA A 183 -9.59 18.49 5.49
CA ALA A 183 -10.39 19.71 5.57
C ALA A 183 -10.29 20.40 6.94
N THR A 184 -10.16 19.61 8.01
CA THR A 184 -10.15 20.10 9.41
C THR A 184 -8.74 20.40 9.92
N ALA A 185 -7.68 19.86 9.29
CA ALA A 185 -6.30 20.04 9.69
C ALA A 185 -5.97 21.55 9.81
N PRO A 186 -5.70 22.07 11.02
CA PRO A 186 -5.36 23.46 11.19
C PRO A 186 -4.06 23.74 10.43
N MET A 187 -4.00 24.88 9.73
CA MET A 187 -2.71 25.43 9.30
C MET A 187 -1.77 25.41 10.51
N PRO A 188 -0.59 24.74 10.47
CA PRO A 188 0.40 25.02 11.48
C PRO A 188 0.68 26.52 11.38
N CYS A 189 0.41 27.24 12.47
CA CYS A 189 0.67 28.68 12.56
C CYS A 189 2.07 28.92 12.00
N ARG A 190 2.13 29.68 10.91
CA ARG A 190 3.38 30.18 10.37
C ARG A 190 3.94 31.07 11.48
N GLU A 191 4.86 30.55 12.29
CA GLU A 191 5.58 31.36 13.28
C GLU A 191 6.18 32.54 12.52
N ALA A 192 5.62 33.72 12.79
CA ALA A 192 6.11 34.99 12.30
C ALA A 192 7.44 35.24 12.99
N ALA A 193 8.52 35.21 12.21
CA ALA A 193 9.81 35.78 12.58
C ALA A 193 9.80 37.30 12.38
#